data_AF-A0A3C1F1Z8-F1
#
_entry.id   AF-A0A3C1F1Z8-F1
#
_cell.length_a   1.000
_cell.length_b   1.000
_cell.length_c   1.000
_cell.angle_alpha   90.00
_cell.angle_beta   90.00
_cell.angle_gamma   90.00
#
_symmetry.space_group_name_H-M   'P 1'
#
loop_
_entity.id
_entity.type
_entity.pdbx_description
1 polymer ?
#
loop_
_entity_poly.entity_id
_entity_poly.type
_entity_poly.pdbx_seq_one_letter_code
_entity_poly.pdbx_strand_id
1 'polypeptide(L)'
;MSEARLTENQRIVFSQVSEKQLQESVRQCAIRNGWKFFHPFWMQRSDPGWPDCVMIRGARLVVAELKTMTGKVTPAQQEWLDAWRATGAAEVYVLRPCDLDAIQKTLL
;
A
#
# COMPACT_ATOMS: atom_id res chain seq x y z
N MET A 1 -13.96 -7.06 3.32
CA MET A 1 -13.99 -5.62 3.62
C MET A 1 -14.95 -4.98 2.64
N SER A 2 -15.84 -4.09 3.12
CA SER A 2 -17.17 -3.83 2.55
C SER A 2 -17.24 -3.63 1.03
N GLU A 3 -18.04 -4.47 0.35
CA GLU A 3 -18.44 -4.38 -1.05
C GLU A 3 -19.41 -3.20 -1.30
N ALA A 4 -19.08 -1.99 -0.84
CA ALA A 4 -19.80 -0.82 -1.28
C ALA A 4 -19.42 -0.60 -2.76
N ARG A 5 -20.38 -0.79 -3.68
CA ARG A 5 -20.15 -0.48 -5.09
C ARG A 5 -19.79 0.99 -5.22
N LEU A 6 -18.58 1.27 -5.70
CA LEU A 6 -18.15 2.62 -6.06
C LEU A 6 -19.17 3.24 -7.02
N THR A 7 -19.59 4.48 -6.72
CA THR A 7 -20.37 5.29 -7.65
C THR A 7 -19.55 5.59 -8.91
N GLU A 8 -20.21 5.93 -10.00
CA GLU A 8 -19.54 6.29 -11.25
C GLU A 8 -18.56 7.46 -11.07
N ASN A 9 -18.97 8.49 -10.33
CA ASN A 9 -18.11 9.62 -9.99
C ASN A 9 -16.86 9.20 -9.22
N GLN A 10 -16.99 8.28 -8.24
CA GLN A 10 -15.83 7.77 -7.50
C GLN A 10 -14.87 6.98 -8.39
N ARG A 11 -15.40 6.18 -9.32
CA ARG A 11 -14.57 5.43 -10.29
C ARG A 11 -13.76 6.37 -11.16
N ILE A 12 -14.38 7.41 -11.71
CA ILE A 12 -13.71 8.42 -12.52
C ILE A 12 -12.59 9.08 -11.71
N VAL A 13 -12.88 9.57 -10.50
CA VAL A 13 -11.89 10.21 -9.64
C VAL A 13 -10.73 9.27 -9.31
N PHE A 14 -11.02 8.06 -8.84
CA PHE A 14 -9.97 7.11 -8.44
C PHE A 14 -9.14 6.60 -9.63
N SER A 15 -9.72 6.53 -10.82
CA SER A 15 -8.97 6.15 -12.03
C SER A 15 -7.86 7.15 -12.39
N GLN A 16 -7.96 8.40 -11.94
CA GLN A 16 -6.98 9.46 -12.21
C GLN A 16 -5.88 9.55 -11.15
N VAL A 17 -5.98 8.78 -10.06
CA VAL A 17 -4.99 8.80 -8.99
C VAL A 17 -3.80 7.92 -9.39
N SER A 18 -2.64 8.54 -9.53
CA SER A 18 -1.36 7.85 -9.76
C SER A 18 -0.86 7.16 -8.49
N GLU A 19 0.03 6.16 -8.67
CA GLU A 19 0.72 5.49 -7.57
C GLU A 19 1.48 6.48 -6.68
N LYS A 20 2.12 7.50 -7.27
CA LYS A 20 2.81 8.56 -6.52
C LYS A 20 1.87 9.38 -5.63
N GLN A 21 0.67 9.72 -6.11
CA GLN A 21 -0.32 10.45 -5.31
C GLN A 21 -0.89 9.57 -4.19
N LEU A 22 -1.11 8.29 -4.48
CA LEU A 22 -1.51 7.31 -3.46
C LEU A 22 -0.43 7.18 -2.38
N GLN A 23 0.84 7.06 -2.78
CA GLN A 23 1.97 6.98 -1.87
C GLN A 23 2.06 8.17 -0.94
N GLU A 24 1.91 9.39 -1.46
CA GLU A 24 1.93 10.59 -0.62
C GLU A 24 0.75 10.59 0.37
N SER A 25 -0.44 10.15 -0.05
CA SER A 25 -1.61 10.03 0.82
C SER A 25 -1.37 9.03 1.96
N VAL A 26 -0.81 7.86 1.65
CA VAL A 26 -0.43 6.83 2.63
C VAL A 26 0.62 7.37 3.59
N ARG A 27 1.69 7.99 3.07
CA ARG A 27 2.77 8.58 3.86
C ARG A 27 2.25 9.61 4.84
N GLN A 28 1.40 10.53 4.39
CA GLN A 28 0.81 11.57 5.23
C GLN A 28 -0.10 10.98 6.31
N CYS A 29 -0.89 9.95 5.98
CA CYS A 29 -1.70 9.23 6.96
C CYS A 29 -0.82 8.53 8.01
N ALA A 30 0.22 7.83 7.58
CA ALA A 30 1.15 7.12 8.45
C ALA A 30 1.84 8.07 9.44
N ILE A 31 2.44 9.15 8.93
CA ILE A 31 3.16 10.13 9.76
C ILE A 31 2.24 10.79 10.78
N ARG A 32 1.03 11.21 10.38
CA ARG A 32 0.07 11.85 11.30
C ARG A 32 -0.35 10.94 12.45
N ASN A 33 -0.38 9.63 12.24
CA ASN A 33 -0.78 8.64 13.23
C ASN A 33 0.41 7.95 13.93
N GLY A 34 1.60 8.55 13.85
CA GLY A 34 2.78 8.11 14.61
C GLY A 34 3.49 6.87 14.05
N TRP A 35 3.21 6.47 12.80
CA TRP A 35 3.96 5.41 12.14
C TRP A 35 5.30 5.92 11.63
N LYS A 36 6.33 5.10 11.77
CA LYS A 36 7.54 5.23 10.94
C LYS A 36 7.19 4.73 9.55
N PHE A 37 7.47 5.53 8.52
CA PHE A 37 7.18 5.21 7.12
C PHE A 37 8.50 5.15 6.34
N PHE A 38 8.69 4.09 5.57
CA PHE A 38 9.83 3.93 4.68
C PHE A 38 9.36 3.52 3.28
N HIS A 39 9.95 4.16 2.27
CA HIS A 39 9.80 3.85 0.86
C HIS A 39 11.19 3.83 0.21
N PRO A 40 11.60 2.74 -0.46
CA PRO A 40 12.92 2.63 -1.08
C PRO A 40 13.01 3.50 -2.35
N PHE A 41 13.90 4.49 -2.34
CA PHE A 41 14.04 5.44 -3.46
C PHE A 41 14.89 4.92 -4.63
N TRP A 42 15.76 3.94 -4.41
CA TRP A 42 16.75 3.50 -5.42
C TRP A 42 16.90 1.98 -5.49
N MET A 43 15.99 1.32 -6.23
CA MET A 43 15.89 -0.14 -6.30
C MET A 43 16.70 -0.78 -7.45
N GLN A 44 17.39 0.02 -8.28
CA GLN A 44 18.09 -0.48 -9.48
C GLN A 44 19.26 -1.45 -9.20
N ARG A 45 19.69 -1.58 -7.94
CA ARG A 45 20.74 -2.53 -7.50
C ARG A 45 20.24 -3.53 -6.46
N SER A 46 18.93 -3.68 -6.32
CA SER A 46 18.30 -4.58 -5.36
C SER A 46 17.50 -5.65 -6.11
N ASP A 47 17.20 -6.75 -5.42
CA ASP A 47 16.30 -7.76 -5.96
C ASP A 47 14.94 -7.12 -6.30
N PRO A 48 14.37 -7.44 -7.47
CA PRO A 48 13.12 -6.82 -7.90
C PRO A 48 11.96 -7.25 -7.00
N GLY A 49 10.94 -6.41 -6.95
CA GLY A 49 9.66 -6.75 -6.31
C GLY A 49 9.55 -6.45 -4.82
N TRP A 50 10.57 -5.82 -4.22
CA TRP A 50 10.42 -5.30 -2.86
C TRP A 50 9.19 -4.37 -2.75
N PRO A 51 8.38 -4.47 -1.68
CA PRO A 51 7.16 -3.68 -1.55
C PRO A 51 7.38 -2.17 -1.47
N ASP A 52 6.44 -1.39 -2.01
CA ASP A 52 6.54 0.07 -2.06
C ASP A 52 6.67 0.75 -0.69
N CYS A 53 5.97 0.25 0.33
CA CYS A 53 5.90 0.88 1.65
C CYS A 53 6.11 -0.13 2.77
N VAL A 54 6.95 0.23 3.74
CA VAL A 54 7.08 -0.46 5.02
C VAL A 54 6.81 0.53 6.13
N MET A 55 5.90 0.18 7.04
CA MET A 55 5.45 1.04 8.12
C MET A 55 5.49 0.31 9.46
N ILE A 56 5.99 0.99 10.51
CA ILE A 56 6.14 0.41 11.85
C ILE A 56 5.55 1.35 12.90
N ARG A 57 4.74 0.78 13.81
CA ARG A 57 4.24 1.48 15.00
C ARG A 57 4.12 0.50 16.17
N GLY A 58 5.01 0.63 17.15
CA GLY A 58 5.08 -0.30 18.28
C GLY A 58 5.36 -1.72 17.79
N ALA A 59 4.49 -2.67 18.15
CA ALA A 59 4.57 -4.07 17.73
C ALA A 59 3.94 -4.36 16.35
N ARG A 60 3.36 -3.35 15.68
CA ARG A 60 2.72 -3.52 14.38
C ARG A 60 3.70 -3.20 13.25
N LEU A 61 3.76 -4.10 12.28
CA LEU A 61 4.50 -3.97 11.03
C LEU A 61 3.51 -4.10 9.88
N VAL A 62 3.43 -3.07 9.03
CA VAL A 62 2.61 -3.07 7.82
C VAL A 62 3.52 -3.00 6.61
N VAL A 63 3.26 -3.86 5.63
CA VAL A 63 3.93 -3.88 4.34
C VAL A 63 2.86 -3.68 3.27
N ALA A 64 3.07 -2.72 2.37
CA ALA A 64 2.08 -2.41 1.35
C ALA A 64 2.72 -2.20 -0.02
N GLU A 65 2.13 -2.84 -1.01
CA GLU A 65 2.36 -2.58 -2.44
C GLU A 65 1.26 -1.64 -2.94
N LEU A 66 1.62 -0.55 -3.61
CA LEU A 66 0.70 0.46 -4.10
C LEU A 66 0.47 0.27 -5.59
N LYS A 67 -0.77 0.38 -6.03
CA LYS A 67 -1.11 0.34 -7.45
C LYS A 67 -2.15 1.39 -7.79
N THR A 68 -2.16 1.79 -9.06
CA THR A 68 -3.35 2.46 -9.63
C THR A 68 -4.55 1.50 -9.59
N MET A 69 -5.74 2.02 -9.92
CA MET A 69 -6.96 1.18 -10.00
C MET A 69 -6.80 -0.04 -10.92
N THR A 70 -6.02 0.09 -12.00
CA THR A 70 -5.78 -0.95 -13.01
C THR A 70 -4.38 -1.55 -12.95
N GLY A 71 -3.51 -1.03 -12.07
CA GLY A 71 -2.12 -1.46 -11.92
C GLY A 71 -2.03 -2.91 -11.47
N LYS A 72 -1.17 -3.68 -12.14
CA LYS A 72 -0.98 -5.11 -11.85
C LYS A 72 0.21 -5.29 -10.90
N VAL A 73 0.05 -6.20 -9.94
CA VAL A 73 1.17 -6.72 -9.14
C VAL A 73 1.99 -7.62 -10.06
N THR A 74 3.29 -7.39 -10.12
CA THR A 74 4.18 -8.23 -10.93
C THR A 74 4.45 -9.57 -10.22
N PRO A 75 4.87 -10.63 -10.93
CA PRO A 75 5.20 -11.90 -10.29
C PRO A 75 6.22 -11.77 -9.16
N ALA A 76 7.30 -11.00 -9.37
CA ALA A 76 8.31 -10.76 -8.34
C ALA A 76 7.75 -10.04 -7.11
N GLN A 77 6.84 -9.07 -7.30
CA GLN A 77 6.16 -8.42 -6.18
C GLN A 77 5.25 -9.38 -5.41
N GLN A 78 4.52 -10.23 -6.14
CA GLN A 78 3.67 -11.23 -5.53
C GLN A 78 4.46 -12.22 -4.67
N GLU A 79 5.61 -12.70 -5.16
CA GLU A 79 6.53 -13.57 -4.40
C GLU A 79 6.98 -12.92 -3.09
N TRP A 80 7.40 -11.64 -3.12
CA TRP A 80 7.76 -10.91 -1.91
C TRP A 80 6.58 -10.75 -0.94
N LEU A 81 5.40 -10.39 -1.44
CA LEU A 81 4.21 -10.24 -0.60
C LEU A 81 3.84 -11.56 0.09
N ASP A 82 3.94 -12.67 -0.62
CA ASP A 82 3.67 -14.00 -0.07
C ASP A 82 4.72 -14.42 0.96
N ALA A 83 6.00 -14.11 0.72
CA ALA A 83 7.06 -14.29 1.70
C ALA A 83 6.81 -13.49 2.99
N TRP A 84 6.42 -12.21 2.86
CA TRP A 84 6.05 -11.38 4.03
C TRP A 84 4.88 -11.95 4.81
N ARG A 85 3.82 -12.42 4.12
CA ARG A 85 2.67 -13.07 4.76
C ARG A 85 3.07 -14.32 5.53
N ALA A 86 3.94 -15.15 4.94
CA ALA A 86 4.40 -16.39 5.54
C ALA A 86 5.16 -16.18 6.86
N THR A 87 5.74 -15.00 7.09
CA THR A 87 6.38 -14.69 8.38
C THR A 87 5.39 -14.65 9.55
N GLY A 88 4.12 -14.33 9.29
CA GLY A 88 3.12 -14.04 10.32
C GLY A 88 3.37 -12.77 11.14
N ALA A 89 4.45 -12.02 10.87
CA ALA A 89 4.85 -10.84 11.63
C ALA A 89 4.33 -9.52 11.04
N ALA A 90 3.91 -9.51 9.78
CA ALA A 90 3.50 -8.32 9.05
C ALA A 90 2.05 -8.39 8.56
N GLU A 91 1.34 -7.27 8.66
CA GLU A 91 0.09 -7.03 7.94
C GLU A 91 0.42 -6.65 6.48
N VAL A 92 0.01 -7.46 5.51
CA VAL A 92 0.42 -7.31 4.10
C VAL A 92 -0.74 -6.91 3.21
N TYR A 93 -0.61 -5.78 2.52
CA TYR A 93 -1.65 -5.21 1.67
C TYR A 93 -1.19 -4.94 0.24
N VAL A 94 -2.14 -5.05 -0.69
CA VAL A 94 -2.07 -4.38 -1.99
C VAL A 94 -3.11 -3.27 -1.94
N LEU A 95 -2.66 -2.04 -2.07
CA LEU A 95 -3.49 -0.85 -1.88
C LEU A 95 -3.75 -0.15 -3.20
N ARG A 96 -5.00 0.28 -3.38
CA ARG A 96 -5.47 1.07 -4.52
C ARG A 96 -6.12 2.37 -4.03
N PRO A 97 -6.36 3.34 -4.92
CA PRO A 97 -7.03 4.58 -4.54
C PRO A 97 -8.39 4.38 -3.85
N CYS A 98 -9.13 3.31 -4.17
CA CYS A 98 -10.40 2.99 -3.52
C CYS A 98 -10.24 2.45 -2.08
N ASP A 99 -9.03 2.08 -1.67
CA ASP A 99 -8.78 1.48 -0.36
C ASP A 99 -8.40 2.52 0.71
N LEU A 100 -8.43 3.83 0.39
CA LEU A 100 -8.04 4.91 1.31
C LEU A 100 -8.75 4.83 2.67
N ASP A 101 -10.03 4.47 2.69
CA ASP A 101 -10.77 4.29 3.94
C ASP A 101 -10.27 3.09 4.76
N ALA A 102 -9.89 2.00 4.09
CA ALA A 102 -9.31 0.84 4.75
C ALA A 102 -7.91 1.17 5.29
N ILE A 103 -7.10 1.91 4.51
CA ILE A 103 -5.78 2.41 4.92
C ILE A 103 -5.90 3.27 6.17
N GLN A 104 -6.84 4.22 6.17
CA GLN A 104 -7.05 5.08 7.32
C GLN A 104 -7.41 4.26 8.55
N LYS A 105 -8.31 3.27 8.43
CA LYS A 105 -8.65 2.37 9.55
C LYS A 105 -7.46 1.56 10.05
N THR A 106 -6.61 1.06 9.15
CA THR A 106 -5.41 0.29 9.52
C THR A 106 -4.37 1.15 10.23
N LEU A 107 -4.22 2.41 9.78
CA LEU A 107 -3.17 3.32 10.24
C LEU A 107 -3.61 4.30 11.34
N LEU A 108 -4.90 4.39 11.68
CA LEU A 108 -5.39 5.04 12.90
C LEU A 108 -4.85 4.31 14.14
#